data_AF-A0A5R8Y5E8-F1
#
_entry.id   AF-A0A5R8Y5E8-F1
#
_cell.length_a   1.000
_cell.length_b   1.000
_cell.length_c   1.000
_cell.angle_alpha   90.00
_cell.angle_beta   90.00
_cell.angle_gamma   90.00
#
_symmetry.space_group_name_H-M   'P 1'
#
loop_
_entity.id
_entity.type
_entity.pdbx_description
1 polymer ?
#
loop_
_entity_poly.entity_id
_entity_poly.type
_entity_poly.pdbx_seq_one_letter_code
_entity_poly.pdbx_strand_id
1 'polypeptide(L)'
;MKKIMIITLMSIVSLFGDWKVQIDKDEMTGKIEAFAHSEFTYPTKKMDFPYASTKAWLAVGCDKINQWAYIGFTVSPNIVNTTAESGYSTFKTRVKFDDKVETASMSKDWGSKFIHFSYDKWAIQNLKKSKKMLLELNWHGNGRTYFNFSLDNAENAINAAIEKCKGN
;
A
#
# COMPACT_ATOMS: atom_id res chain seq x y z
N MET A 1 -44.04 16.73 7.57
CA MET A 1 -43.04 15.64 7.63
C MET A 1 -41.89 16.01 6.71
N LYS A 2 -40.75 16.44 7.26
CA LYS A 2 -39.54 16.79 6.48
C LYS A 2 -38.93 15.49 5.96
N LYS A 3 -38.97 15.26 4.64
CA LYS A 3 -38.24 14.16 4.00
C LYS A 3 -36.74 14.45 4.15
N ILE A 4 -36.07 13.72 5.04
CA ILE A 4 -34.62 13.71 5.13
C ILE A 4 -34.14 12.89 3.93
N MET A 5 -33.62 13.59 2.93
CA MET A 5 -32.99 12.98 1.77
C MET A 5 -31.58 12.55 2.19
N ILE A 6 -31.41 11.25 2.44
CA ILE A 6 -30.09 10.65 2.67
C ILE A 6 -29.37 10.67 1.31
N ILE A 7 -28.52 11.67 1.12
CA ILE A 7 -27.60 11.72 -0.02
C ILE A 7 -26.48 10.73 0.30
N THR A 8 -26.60 9.51 -0.21
CA THR A 8 -25.50 8.56 -0.21
C THR A 8 -24.42 9.12 -1.11
N LEU A 9 -23.29 9.54 -0.53
CA LEU A 9 -22.15 10.07 -1.27
C LEU A 9 -21.57 8.92 -2.12
N MET A 10 -21.95 8.86 -3.40
CA MET A 10 -21.33 7.93 -4.36
C MET A 10 -19.87 8.34 -4.54
N SER A 11 -18.95 7.54 -3.99
CA SER A 11 -17.52 7.68 -4.23
C SER A 11 -17.27 7.54 -5.73
N ILE A 12 -16.86 8.62 -6.38
CA ILE A 12 -16.44 8.59 -7.79
C ILE A 12 -15.12 7.82 -7.84
N VAL A 13 -15.19 6.54 -8.22
CA VAL A 13 -14.00 5.74 -8.54
C VAL A 13 -13.62 6.06 -9.99
N SER A 14 -12.68 6.98 -10.16
CA SER A 14 -12.02 7.14 -11.46
C SER A 14 -11.14 5.90 -11.71
N LEU A 15 -11.52 5.09 -12.69
CA LEU A 15 -10.75 3.92 -13.11
C LEU A 15 -9.55 4.39 -13.95
N PHE A 16 -8.37 4.51 -13.33
CA PHE A 16 -7.11 4.76 -14.02
C PHE A 16 -6.40 3.41 -14.24
N GLY A 17 -6.91 2.58 -15.14
CA GLY A 17 -6.39 1.21 -15.32
C GLY A 17 -6.36 0.42 -14.01
N ASP A 18 -5.32 -0.40 -13.80
CA ASP A 18 -5.13 -1.28 -12.63
C ASP A 18 -4.97 -0.54 -11.28
N TRP A 19 -4.95 0.80 -11.26
CA TRP A 19 -4.89 1.59 -10.05
C TRP A 19 -6.19 2.35 -9.79
N LYS A 20 -6.66 2.28 -8.55
CA LYS A 20 -7.92 2.89 -8.09
C LYS A 20 -7.63 4.01 -7.10
N VAL A 21 -8.49 5.03 -7.12
CA VAL A 21 -8.49 6.13 -6.15
C VAL A 21 -9.72 6.01 -5.26
N GLN A 22 -9.51 6.05 -3.96
CA GLN A 22 -10.54 6.07 -2.93
C GLN A 22 -10.36 7.30 -2.05
N ILE A 23 -11.46 7.91 -1.64
CA ILE A 23 -11.48 8.99 -0.65
C ILE A 23 -12.17 8.43 0.59
N ASP A 24 -11.60 8.69 1.75
CA ASP A 24 -12.17 8.37 3.04
C ASP A 24 -12.35 9.64 3.87
N LYS A 25 -13.38 9.65 4.71
CA LYS A 25 -13.63 10.73 5.67
C LYS A 25 -13.77 10.11 7.04
N ASP A 26 -12.82 10.44 7.91
CA ASP A 26 -12.85 9.98 9.29
C ASP A 26 -14.13 10.46 9.97
N GLU A 27 -14.89 9.52 10.53
CA GLU A 27 -16.21 9.78 11.10
C GLU A 27 -16.12 10.68 12.34
N MET A 28 -15.04 10.54 13.13
CA MET A 28 -14.87 11.23 14.40
C MET A 28 -14.37 12.67 14.26
N THR A 29 -13.48 12.93 13.30
CA THR A 29 -12.80 14.22 13.12
C THR A 29 -13.24 14.94 11.84
N GLY A 30 -13.89 14.24 10.91
CA GLY A 30 -14.25 14.75 9.60
C GLY A 30 -13.06 14.99 8.67
N LYS A 31 -11.85 14.56 9.06
CA LYS A 31 -10.65 14.68 8.23
C LYS A 31 -10.78 13.82 6.98
N ILE A 32 -10.31 14.33 5.86
CA ILE A 32 -10.33 13.64 4.57
C ILE A 32 -8.96 13.06 4.31
N GLU A 33 -8.95 11.79 3.92
CA GLU A 33 -7.79 11.07 3.42
C GLU A 33 -8.11 10.56 2.01
N ALA A 34 -7.09 10.44 1.17
CA ALA A 34 -7.24 9.83 -0.14
C ALA A 34 -6.15 8.79 -0.37
N PHE A 35 -6.52 7.73 -1.07
CA PHE A 35 -5.68 6.56 -1.31
C PHE A 35 -5.67 6.23 -2.79
N ALA A 36 -4.48 6.07 -3.35
CA ALA A 36 -4.27 5.40 -4.63
C ALA A 36 -3.73 4.01 -4.36
N HIS A 37 -4.33 2.96 -4.93
CA HIS A 37 -3.86 1.59 -4.72
C HIS A 37 -3.91 0.74 -5.97
N SER A 38 -2.99 -0.23 -6.06
CA SER A 38 -2.94 -1.22 -7.13
C SER A 38 -4.05 -2.27 -6.98
N GLU A 39 -4.26 -3.07 -8.02
CA GLU A 39 -4.89 -4.38 -7.90
C GLU A 39 -4.09 -5.32 -6.98
N PHE A 40 -4.75 -6.41 -6.57
CA PHE A 40 -4.11 -7.47 -5.80
C PHE A 40 -3.17 -8.32 -6.67
N THR A 41 -2.02 -8.71 -6.11
CA THR A 41 -1.13 -9.73 -6.67
C THR A 41 -0.94 -10.90 -5.72
N TYR A 42 -0.69 -12.08 -6.27
CA TYR A 42 -0.26 -13.26 -5.54
C TYR A 42 1.26 -13.29 -5.35
N PRO A 43 1.79 -14.08 -4.39
CA PRO A 43 3.20 -14.38 -4.38
C PRO A 43 3.59 -15.15 -5.65
N THR A 44 4.79 -14.90 -6.18
CA THR A 44 5.27 -15.55 -7.42
C THR A 44 5.42 -17.05 -7.29
N LYS A 45 5.54 -17.55 -6.06
CA LYS A 45 5.49 -18.97 -5.70
C LYS A 45 4.36 -19.17 -4.70
N LYS A 46 3.58 -20.23 -4.89
CA LYS A 46 2.54 -20.62 -3.94
C LYS A 46 3.18 -20.83 -2.56
N MET A 47 2.55 -20.27 -1.55
CA MET A 47 2.98 -20.40 -0.16
C MET A 47 2.27 -21.56 0.53
N ASP A 48 2.91 -22.12 1.56
CA ASP A 48 2.37 -23.18 2.38
C ASP A 48 1.34 -22.66 3.40
N PHE A 49 0.58 -23.57 4.00
CA PHE A 49 -0.34 -23.24 5.09
C PHE A 49 0.41 -22.55 6.25
N PRO A 50 -0.12 -21.46 6.84
CA PRO A 50 -1.46 -20.89 6.66
C PRO A 50 -1.56 -19.78 5.59
N TYR A 51 -0.54 -19.57 4.75
CA TYR A 51 -0.40 -18.39 3.88
C TYR A 51 -0.79 -18.61 2.41
N ALA A 52 -1.33 -19.78 2.06
CA ALA A 52 -1.63 -20.17 0.68
C ALA A 52 -2.55 -19.22 -0.10
N SER A 53 -3.41 -18.45 0.58
CA SER A 53 -4.34 -17.47 -0.01
C SER A 53 -3.87 -16.02 0.10
N THR A 54 -2.61 -15.80 0.49
CA THR A 54 -2.04 -14.46 0.67
C THR A 54 -2.01 -13.70 -0.65
N LYS A 55 -2.56 -12.49 -0.63
CA LYS A 55 -2.43 -11.50 -1.70
C LYS A 55 -1.88 -10.22 -1.11
N ALA A 56 -1.21 -9.43 -1.93
CA ALA A 56 -0.67 -8.12 -1.58
C ALA A 56 -1.17 -7.05 -2.55
N TRP A 57 -1.21 -5.79 -2.10
CA TRP A 57 -1.43 -4.62 -2.95
C TRP A 57 -0.53 -3.48 -2.49
N LEU A 58 -0.19 -2.57 -3.40
CA LEU A 58 0.51 -1.33 -3.08
C LEU A 58 -0.48 -0.21 -2.91
N ALA A 59 -0.18 0.71 -2.00
CA ALA A 59 -0.98 1.90 -1.81
C ALA A 59 -0.13 3.11 -1.42
N VAL A 60 -0.59 4.28 -1.84
CA VAL A 60 -0.14 5.59 -1.39
C VAL A 60 -1.33 6.30 -0.80
N GLY A 61 -1.22 6.69 0.47
CA GLY A 61 -2.20 7.51 1.16
C GLY A 61 -1.73 8.96 1.29
N CYS A 62 -2.67 9.88 1.44
CA CYS A 62 -2.40 11.25 1.84
C CYS A 62 -3.49 11.79 2.78
N ASP A 63 -3.07 12.75 3.58
CA ASP A 63 -3.93 13.72 4.26
C ASP A 63 -3.46 15.15 3.84
N LYS A 64 -3.96 16.21 4.49
CA LYS A 64 -3.57 17.59 4.17
C LYS A 64 -2.07 17.91 4.37
N ILE A 65 -1.41 17.14 5.23
CA ILE A 65 -0.07 17.38 5.76
C ILE A 65 0.91 16.30 5.26
N ASN A 66 0.48 15.04 5.26
CA ASN A 66 1.33 13.87 5.10
C ASN A 66 1.00 13.08 3.83
N GLN A 67 1.99 12.36 3.33
CA GLN A 67 1.85 11.33 2.32
C GLN A 67 2.63 10.11 2.79
N TRP A 68 2.07 8.92 2.61
CA TRP A 68 2.70 7.68 3.02
C TRP A 68 2.52 6.59 1.98
N ALA A 69 3.50 5.69 1.88
CA ALA A 69 3.43 4.50 1.04
C ALA A 69 3.43 3.25 1.91
N TYR A 70 2.62 2.27 1.52
CA TYR A 70 2.53 1.00 2.24
C TYR A 70 2.14 -0.15 1.31
N ILE A 71 2.31 -1.35 1.84
CA ILE A 71 1.93 -2.61 1.21
C ILE A 71 0.89 -3.27 2.12
N GLY A 72 -0.31 -3.50 1.60
CA GLY A 72 -1.36 -4.20 2.30
C GLY A 72 -1.39 -5.69 1.93
N PHE A 73 -1.83 -6.52 2.86
CA PHE A 73 -1.94 -7.97 2.67
C PHE A 73 -3.30 -8.51 3.12
N THR A 74 -3.78 -9.58 2.48
CA THR A 74 -5.02 -10.27 2.93
C THR A 74 -4.82 -11.02 4.24
N VAL A 75 -3.60 -11.54 4.46
CA VAL A 75 -3.14 -12.24 5.67
C VAL A 75 -1.97 -11.47 6.27
N SER A 76 -1.92 -11.34 7.60
CA SER A 76 -0.86 -10.60 8.30
C SER A 76 0.52 -11.19 7.97
N PRO A 77 1.47 -10.39 7.43
CA PRO A 77 2.77 -10.91 7.06
C PRO A 77 3.62 -11.25 8.29
N ASN A 78 4.11 -12.48 8.36
CA ASN A 78 5.01 -12.96 9.43
C ASN A 78 6.45 -12.88 8.95
N ILE A 79 7.02 -11.68 9.02
CA ILE A 79 8.36 -11.38 8.50
C ILE A 79 9.42 -11.76 9.52
N VAL A 80 10.47 -12.45 9.06
CA VAL A 80 11.65 -12.75 9.87
C VAL A 80 12.80 -11.79 9.55
N ASN A 81 13.87 -11.81 10.36
CA ASN A 81 15.01 -10.88 10.28
C ASN A 81 14.61 -9.41 10.53
N THR A 82 13.72 -9.20 11.48
CA THR A 82 13.30 -7.86 11.91
C THR A 82 13.99 -7.46 13.21
N THR A 83 14.18 -6.17 13.42
CA THR A 83 14.50 -5.59 14.72
C THR A 83 13.19 -5.24 15.43
N ALA A 84 13.01 -5.75 16.65
CA ALA A 84 11.85 -5.44 17.47
C ALA A 84 11.99 -4.04 18.09
N GLU A 85 10.92 -3.26 18.03
CA GLU A 85 10.77 -1.95 18.65
C GLU A 85 9.55 -1.96 19.59
N SER A 86 9.23 -0.83 20.21
CA SER A 86 8.04 -0.73 21.07
C SER A 86 6.74 -0.75 20.24
N GLY A 87 6.14 -1.93 20.07
CA GLY A 87 4.85 -2.14 19.41
C GLY A 87 4.92 -2.42 17.90
N TYR A 88 6.12 -2.38 17.31
CA TYR A 88 6.34 -2.63 15.89
C TYR A 88 7.70 -3.29 15.66
N SER A 89 7.92 -3.71 14.42
CA SER A 89 9.20 -4.25 13.97
C SER A 89 9.70 -3.47 12.77
N THR A 90 11.01 -3.26 12.67
CA THR A 90 11.66 -2.68 11.49
C THR A 90 12.51 -3.73 10.77
N PHE A 91 12.68 -3.58 9.46
CA PHE A 91 13.54 -4.44 8.67
C PHE A 91 13.98 -3.76 7.38
N LYS A 92 15.00 -4.35 6.74
CA LYS A 92 15.44 -3.96 5.40
C LYS A 92 15.20 -5.12 4.45
N THR A 93 14.68 -4.83 3.28
CA THR A 93 14.47 -5.85 2.24
C THR A 93 14.78 -5.32 0.85
N ARG A 94 14.95 -6.24 -0.11
CA ARG A 94 15.15 -5.86 -1.50
C ARG A 94 13.82 -5.54 -2.16
N VAL A 95 13.83 -4.46 -2.92
CA VAL A 95 12.78 -4.14 -3.89
C VAL A 95 13.45 -3.97 -5.25
N LYS A 96 12.76 -4.34 -6.32
CA LYS A 96 13.23 -4.11 -7.68
C LYS A 96 12.22 -3.23 -8.40
N PHE A 97 12.61 -2.00 -8.71
CA PHE A 97 11.85 -1.10 -9.57
C PHE A 97 12.35 -1.26 -10.99
N ASP A 98 11.48 -1.68 -11.89
CA ASP A 98 11.84 -2.09 -13.25
C ASP A 98 13.01 -3.08 -13.28
N ASP A 99 14.21 -2.62 -13.68
CA ASP A 99 15.42 -3.43 -13.74
C ASP A 99 16.43 -3.13 -12.63
N LYS A 100 16.14 -2.15 -11.76
CA LYS A 100 17.02 -1.70 -10.69
C LYS A 100 16.63 -2.30 -9.34
N VAL A 101 17.55 -3.04 -8.72
CA VAL A 101 17.39 -3.55 -7.35
C VAL A 101 17.87 -2.49 -6.35
N GLU A 102 17.04 -2.17 -5.38
CA GLU A 102 17.33 -1.28 -4.25
C GLU A 102 17.00 -1.95 -2.91
N THR A 103 17.46 -1.34 -1.82
CA THR A 103 17.13 -1.77 -0.46
C THR A 103 16.14 -0.78 0.14
N ALA A 104 14.96 -1.27 0.53
CA ALA A 104 13.95 -0.51 1.24
C ALA A 104 14.08 -0.74 2.75
N SER A 105 14.03 0.33 3.53
CA SER A 105 13.75 0.26 4.97
C SER A 105 12.24 0.27 5.18
N MET A 106 11.73 -0.65 6.01
CA MET A 106 10.31 -0.85 6.25
C MET A 106 10.01 -1.02 7.73
N SER A 107 8.77 -0.69 8.12
CA SER A 107 8.22 -0.93 9.45
C SER A 107 6.88 -1.66 9.37
N LYS A 108 6.56 -2.38 10.43
CA LYS A 108 5.31 -3.12 10.55
C LYS A 108 4.89 -3.23 12.01
N ASP A 109 3.70 -2.77 12.34
CA ASP A 109 3.11 -3.01 13.65
C ASP A 109 2.83 -4.50 13.85
N TRP A 110 2.97 -4.97 15.08
CA TRP A 110 2.74 -6.37 15.40
C TRP A 110 1.29 -6.77 15.10
N GLY A 111 1.10 -7.89 14.42
CA GLY A 111 -0.22 -8.34 13.96
C GLY A 111 -0.81 -7.57 12.76
N SER A 112 -0.32 -6.37 12.42
CA SER A 112 -0.84 -5.57 11.31
C SER A 112 -0.76 -6.29 9.96
N LYS A 113 -1.73 -6.00 9.08
CA LYS A 113 -1.73 -6.46 7.68
C LYS A 113 -1.02 -5.48 6.74
N PHE A 114 -0.37 -4.46 7.28
CA PHE A 114 0.27 -3.40 6.53
C PHE A 114 1.77 -3.34 6.86
N ILE A 115 2.57 -3.17 5.82
CA ILE A 115 4.00 -2.88 5.91
C ILE A 115 4.21 -1.48 5.33
N HIS A 116 4.79 -0.58 6.12
CA HIS A 116 5.03 0.80 5.73
C HIS A 116 6.46 0.98 5.22
N PHE A 117 6.64 1.82 4.21
CA PHE A 117 7.97 2.27 3.84
C PHE A 117 8.44 3.30 4.86
N SER A 118 9.68 3.20 5.35
CA SER A 118 10.21 4.18 6.30
C SER A 118 10.61 5.52 5.64
N TYR A 119 10.72 5.54 4.31
CA TYR A 119 11.07 6.72 3.52
C TYR A 119 10.02 6.96 2.43
N ASP A 120 8.86 7.49 2.82
CA ASP A 120 7.68 7.64 1.95
C ASP A 120 7.98 8.40 0.67
N LYS A 121 8.68 9.55 0.76
CA LYS A 121 9.01 10.35 -0.43
C LYS A 121 9.82 9.57 -1.47
N TRP A 122 10.77 8.76 -1.03
CA TRP A 122 11.56 7.91 -1.94
C TRP A 122 10.67 6.82 -2.55
N ALA A 123 9.84 6.16 -1.73
CA ALA A 123 8.96 5.10 -2.21
C ALA A 123 7.95 5.63 -3.23
N ILE A 124 7.23 6.71 -2.91
CA ILE A 124 6.25 7.36 -3.78
C ILE A 124 6.90 7.81 -5.10
N GLN A 125 8.11 8.39 -5.06
CA GLN A 125 8.80 8.80 -6.28
C GLN A 125 9.14 7.61 -7.19
N ASN A 126 9.58 6.48 -6.64
CA ASN A 126 9.85 5.28 -7.42
C ASN A 126 8.56 4.64 -7.98
N LEU A 127 7.49 4.61 -7.19
CA LEU A 127 6.17 4.11 -7.62
C LEU A 127 5.62 4.89 -8.81
N LYS A 128 5.78 6.22 -8.81
CA LYS A 128 5.35 7.07 -9.93
C LYS A 128 6.19 6.88 -11.21
N LYS A 129 7.50 6.66 -11.07
CA LYS A 129 8.42 6.65 -12.21
C LYS A 129 8.59 5.30 -12.90
N SER A 130 8.21 4.22 -12.22
CA SER A 130 8.49 2.85 -12.67
C SER A 130 7.24 2.20 -13.26
N LYS A 131 7.41 1.09 -13.99
CA LYS A 131 6.31 0.31 -14.56
C LYS A 131 6.00 -0.96 -13.78
N LYS A 132 6.98 -1.49 -13.04
CA LYS A 132 6.81 -2.67 -12.19
C LYS A 132 7.61 -2.54 -10.90
N MET A 133 7.11 -3.17 -9.84
CA MET A 133 7.84 -3.36 -8.59
C MET A 133 7.83 -4.83 -8.19
N LEU A 134 8.99 -5.42 -7.92
CA LEU A 134 9.11 -6.72 -7.26
C LEU A 134 9.53 -6.51 -5.81
N LEU A 135 8.69 -6.94 -4.87
CA LEU A 135 9.02 -6.97 -3.45
C LEU A 135 9.60 -8.34 -3.09
N GLU A 136 10.70 -8.37 -2.34
CA GLU A 136 11.15 -9.56 -1.61
C GLU A 136 10.76 -9.44 -0.14
N LEU A 137 10.32 -10.54 0.48
CA LEU A 137 10.09 -10.65 1.92
C LEU A 137 10.63 -11.99 2.40
N ASN A 138 11.34 -11.98 3.53
CA ASN A 138 11.69 -13.24 4.21
C ASN A 138 10.54 -13.62 5.14
N TRP A 139 9.73 -14.59 4.72
CA TRP A 139 8.49 -14.99 5.36
C TRP A 139 8.70 -16.25 6.20
N HIS A 140 8.22 -16.24 7.43
CA HIS A 140 8.34 -17.36 8.36
C HIS A 140 7.76 -18.66 7.75
N GLY A 141 8.59 -19.70 7.65
CA GLY A 141 8.22 -21.00 7.08
C GLY A 141 8.18 -21.06 5.55
N ASN A 142 8.30 -19.93 4.83
CA ASN A 142 8.29 -19.91 3.35
C ASN A 142 9.59 -19.35 2.75
N GLY A 143 10.48 -18.77 3.58
CA GLY A 143 11.73 -18.18 3.13
C GLY A 143 11.49 -16.94 2.27
N ARG A 144 12.28 -16.75 1.22
CA ARG A 144 12.17 -15.59 0.32
C ARG A 144 10.92 -15.73 -0.56
N THR A 145 9.90 -14.95 -0.24
CA THR A 145 8.66 -14.79 -1.01
C THR A 145 8.73 -13.50 -1.81
N TYR A 146 8.23 -13.52 -3.04
CA TYR A 146 8.21 -12.35 -3.91
C TYR A 146 6.81 -11.99 -4.36
N PHE A 147 6.52 -10.69 -4.46
CA PHE A 147 5.26 -10.16 -4.97
C PHE A 147 5.56 -9.19 -6.11
N ASN A 148 4.96 -9.41 -7.28
CA ASN A 148 5.17 -8.59 -8.46
C ASN A 148 3.97 -7.67 -8.69
N PHE A 149 4.19 -6.37 -8.68
CA PHE A 149 3.15 -5.36 -8.81
C PHE A 149 3.28 -4.65 -10.15
N SER A 150 2.16 -4.50 -10.85
CA SER A 150 2.05 -3.54 -11.95
C SER A 150 1.97 -2.13 -11.39
N LEU A 151 2.79 -1.23 -11.92
CA LEU A 151 2.74 0.21 -11.64
C LEU A 151 2.19 0.98 -12.84
N ASP A 152 1.57 0.29 -13.80
CA ASP A 152 0.88 0.95 -14.90
C ASP A 152 -0.22 1.87 -14.36
N ASN A 153 -0.19 3.13 -14.79
CA ASN A 153 -1.05 4.22 -14.31
C ASN A 153 -0.90 4.60 -12.82
N ALA A 154 0.08 4.05 -12.09
CA ALA A 154 0.32 4.42 -10.70
C ALA A 154 0.55 5.93 -10.54
N GLU A 155 1.34 6.55 -11.43
CA GLU A 155 1.56 8.00 -11.40
C GLU A 155 0.28 8.81 -11.44
N ASN A 156 -0.61 8.49 -12.37
CA ASN A 156 -1.87 9.20 -12.56
C ASN A 156 -2.78 9.04 -11.34
N ALA A 157 -2.92 7.81 -10.83
CA ALA A 157 -3.74 7.53 -9.66
C ALA A 157 -3.18 8.20 -8.40
N ILE A 158 -1.87 8.12 -8.17
CA ILE A 158 -1.20 8.76 -7.02
C ILE A 158 -1.37 10.28 -7.08
N ASN A 159 -1.15 10.89 -8.25
CA ASN A 159 -1.37 12.33 -8.41
C ASN A 159 -2.84 12.70 -8.17
N ALA A 160 -3.78 11.94 -8.71
CA ALA A 160 -5.20 12.17 -8.50
C ALA A 160 -5.59 12.09 -7.02
N ALA A 161 -5.08 11.11 -6.26
CA ALA A 161 -5.30 11.02 -4.81
C ALA A 161 -4.71 12.22 -4.08
N ILE A 162 -3.46 12.60 -4.38
CA ILE A 162 -2.78 13.75 -3.76
C ILE A 162 -3.55 15.06 -4.00
N GLU A 163 -4.12 15.27 -5.19
CA GLU A 163 -4.94 16.45 -5.47
C GLU A 163 -6.22 16.49 -4.61
N LYS A 164 -6.82 15.33 -4.27
CA LYS A 164 -7.97 15.26 -3.36
C LYS A 164 -7.63 15.69 -1.93
N CYS A 165 -6.38 15.51 -1.50
CA CYS A 165 -5.92 15.93 -0.19
C CYS A 165 -5.61 17.44 -0.11
N LYS A 166 -5.26 18.08 -1.23
CA LYS A 166 -4.96 19.53 -1.30
C LYS A 166 -6.20 20.42 -1.34
N GLY A 167 -7.27 19.94 -1.97
CA GLY A 167 -8.48 20.73 -2.25
C GLY A 167 -9.50 20.83 -1.11
N ASN A 168 -9.18 20.33 0.09
CA ASN A 168 -10.10 20.21 1.22
C ASN A 168 -9.54 20.85 2.48
#